data_AF-A0A947E0G8-F1
#
_entry.id   AF-A0A947E0G8-F1
#
_cell.length_a   1.000
_cell.length_b   1.000
_cell.length_c   1.000
_cell.angle_alpha   90.00
_cell.angle_beta   90.00
_cell.angle_gamma   90.00
#
_symmetry.space_group_name_H-M   'P 1'
#
loop_
_entity.id
_entity.type
_entity.pdbx_description
1 polymer ?
#
loop_
_entity_poly.entity_id
_entity_poly.type
_entity_poly.pdbx_seq_one_letter_code
_entity_poly.pdbx_strand_id
1 'polypeptide(L)'
;MACSAAILLALGSLHLFYTFYGAKLTPRDPALQAEMARVAPVISRETTMWKAWIGFNASHSFGAMLFGLVYGQLAIVHSDWLFGSPYLLSVGLAMLGGLLVVGKACWFSIPFRGIGLSFACYVAALLARAWP
;
A
#
# COMPACT_ATOMS: atom_id res chain seq x y z
N MET A 1 -2.42 -1.09 -16.61
CA MET A 1 -1.46 -0.36 -15.77
C MET A 1 -2.16 0.74 -14.97
N ALA A 2 -2.80 1.72 -15.63
CA ALA A 2 -3.56 2.78 -14.95
C ALA A 2 -4.62 2.24 -13.96
N CYS A 3 -5.36 1.18 -14.32
CA CYS A 3 -6.32 0.54 -13.41
C CYS A 3 -5.65 -0.01 -12.12
N SER A 4 -4.50 -0.69 -12.25
CA SER A 4 -3.71 -1.17 -11.10
C SER A 4 -3.28 -0.01 -10.19
N ALA A 5 -2.76 1.06 -10.78
CA ALA A 5 -2.33 2.25 -10.07
C ALA A 5 -3.50 2.94 -9.35
N ALA A 6 -4.66 3.08 -10.00
CA ALA A 6 -5.85 3.69 -9.44
C ALA A 6 -6.40 2.90 -8.23
N ILE A 7 -6.41 1.56 -8.30
CA ILE A 7 -6.82 0.71 -7.18
C ILE A 7 -5.91 0.92 -5.97
N LEU A 8 -4.59 0.92 -6.18
CA LEU A 8 -3.62 1.10 -5.08
C LEU A 8 -3.69 2.51 -4.49
N LEU A 9 -3.88 3.53 -5.32
CA LEU A 9 -4.10 4.91 -4.88
C LEU A 9 -5.35 5.02 -4.00
N ALA A 10 -6.45 4.41 -4.42
CA ALA A 10 -7.71 4.42 -3.67
C ALA A 10 -7.57 3.68 -2.33
N LEU A 11 -6.95 2.50 -2.32
CA LEU A 11 -6.67 1.75 -1.10
C LEU A 11 -5.77 2.55 -0.14
N GLY A 12 -4.68 3.14 -0.64
CA GLY A 12 -3.77 3.95 0.16
C GLY A 12 -4.46 5.18 0.77
N SER A 13 -5.27 5.87 -0.02
CA SER A 13 -6.03 7.05 0.42
C SER A 13 -7.09 6.70 1.46
N LEU A 14 -7.84 5.61 1.25
CA LEU A 14 -8.85 5.14 2.20
C LEU A 14 -8.20 4.65 3.51
N HIS A 15 -7.08 3.94 3.42
CA HIS A 15 -6.32 3.51 4.59
C HIS A 15 -5.76 4.71 5.36
N LEU A 16 -5.34 5.77 4.67
CA LEU A 16 -4.83 6.99 5.32
C LEU A 16 -5.96 7.68 6.08
N PHE A 17 -7.13 7.78 5.44
CA PHE A 17 -8.32 8.30 6.08
C PHE A 17 -8.67 7.50 7.35
N TYR A 18 -8.71 6.16 7.27
CA TYR A 18 -8.98 5.32 8.45
C TYR A 18 -7.87 5.29 9.49
N THR A 19 -6.66 5.74 9.16
CA THR A 19 -5.56 5.89 10.12
C THR A 19 -5.80 7.06 11.06
N PHE A 20 -6.38 8.16 10.58
CA PHE A 20 -6.63 9.35 11.39
C PHE A 20 -8.08 9.50 11.83
N TYR A 21 -9.03 8.85 11.13
CA TYR A 21 -10.45 9.03 11.35
C TYR A 21 -11.18 7.71 11.61
N GLY A 22 -11.90 7.69 12.73
CA GLY A 22 -12.70 6.54 13.18
C GLY A 22 -11.89 5.48 13.93
N ALA A 23 -12.58 4.42 14.34
CA ALA A 23 -12.04 3.36 15.21
C ALA A 23 -11.57 2.10 14.46
N LYS A 24 -11.42 2.16 13.12
CA LYS A 24 -11.14 0.96 12.33
C LYS A 24 -9.75 0.37 12.59
N LEU A 25 -8.78 1.21 12.95
CA LEU A 25 -7.40 0.81 13.28
C LEU A 25 -7.07 0.96 14.76
N THR A 26 -8.05 1.29 15.62
CA THR A 26 -7.85 1.26 17.07
C THR A 26 -7.96 -0.18 17.59
N PRO A 27 -7.20 -0.56 18.62
CA PRO A 27 -7.42 -1.81 19.32
C PRO A 27 -8.88 -1.95 19.78
N ARG A 28 -9.41 -3.17 19.73
CA ARG A 28 -10.77 -3.45 20.24
C ARG A 28 -10.85 -3.30 21.76
N ASP A 29 -9.75 -3.59 22.46
CA ASP A 29 -9.61 -3.38 23.89
C ASP A 29 -9.07 -1.96 24.17
N PRO A 30 -9.85 -1.09 24.82
CA PRO A 30 -9.41 0.27 25.15
C PRO A 30 -8.24 0.30 26.15
N ALA A 31 -8.10 -0.72 27.02
CA ALA A 31 -6.97 -0.80 27.94
C ALA A 31 -5.64 -0.99 27.17
N LEU A 32 -5.64 -1.78 26.09
CA LEU A 32 -4.47 -1.95 25.23
C LEU A 32 -4.07 -0.64 24.55
N GLN A 33 -5.01 0.15 24.06
CA GLN A 33 -4.69 1.47 23.49
C GLN A 33 -4.07 2.40 24.55
N ALA A 34 -4.59 2.39 25.77
CA ALA A 34 -4.04 3.19 26.87
C ALA A 34 -2.58 2.79 27.19
N GLU A 35 -2.29 1.49 27.21
CA GLU A 35 -0.91 1.00 27.42
C GLU A 35 0.00 1.32 26.24
N MET A 36 -0.46 1.14 24.99
CA MET A 36 0.29 1.56 23.80
C MET A 36 0.63 3.05 23.80
N ALA A 37 -0.23 3.88 24.39
CA ALA A 37 0.02 5.31 24.53
C ALA A 37 1.03 5.67 25.62
N ARG A 38 1.34 4.74 26.54
CA ARG A 38 2.27 4.95 27.66
C ARG A 38 3.67 4.41 27.39
N VAL A 39 3.76 3.28 26.70
CA VAL A 39 5.04 2.58 26.50
C VAL A 39 5.67 2.93 25.16
N ALA A 40 7.01 2.95 25.12
CA ALA A 40 7.81 3.18 23.93
C ALA A 40 8.36 1.86 23.36
N PRO A 41 8.64 1.78 22.05
CA PRO A 41 9.44 0.68 21.50
C PRO A 41 10.84 0.68 22.13
N VAL A 42 11.52 -0.48 22.14
CA VAL A 42 12.87 -0.62 22.74
C VAL A 42 13.90 0.28 22.06
N ILE A 43 13.76 0.53 20.75
CA ILE A 43 14.73 1.29 19.96
C ILE A 43 14.88 2.75 20.40
N SER A 44 13.83 3.38 20.93
CA SER A 44 13.86 4.79 21.36
C SER A 44 12.68 5.16 22.24
N ARG A 45 12.88 6.11 23.17
CA ARG A 45 11.85 6.69 24.04
C ARG A 45 11.19 7.95 23.47
N GLU A 46 11.58 8.39 22.27
CA GLU A 46 11.04 9.61 21.63
C GLU A 46 9.62 9.46 21.07
N THR A 47 9.10 8.23 21.05
CA THR A 47 7.75 7.90 20.58
C THR A 47 7.07 6.90 21.52
N THR A 48 5.80 6.61 21.26
CA THR A 48 5.05 5.56 21.97
C THR A 48 4.62 4.48 20.98
N MET A 49 4.26 3.29 21.45
CA MET A 49 3.72 2.24 20.61
C MET A 49 2.49 2.71 19.83
N TRP A 50 1.68 3.60 20.43
CA TRP A 50 0.54 4.22 19.76
C TRP A 50 0.95 5.17 18.64
N LYS A 51 1.87 6.10 18.90
CA LYS A 51 2.38 7.01 17.86
C LYS A 51 3.08 6.24 16.73
N ALA A 52 3.83 5.19 17.07
CA ALA A 52 4.45 4.31 16.08
C ALA A 52 3.41 3.58 15.23
N TRP A 53 2.37 3.02 15.85
CA TRP A 53 1.25 2.37 15.14
C TRP A 53 0.60 3.32 14.12
N ILE A 54 0.26 4.54 14.52
CA ILE A 54 -0.30 5.56 13.62
C ILE A 54 0.70 5.92 12.52
N GLY A 55 1.95 6.21 12.88
CA GLY A 55 3.00 6.58 11.93
C GLY A 55 3.28 5.50 10.88
N PHE A 56 3.34 4.23 11.29
CA PHE A 56 3.55 3.12 10.35
C PHE A 56 2.37 2.95 9.40
N ASN A 57 1.12 2.99 9.86
CA ASN A 57 -0.05 2.93 8.98
C ASN A 57 -0.11 4.12 8.01
N ALA A 58 0.22 5.34 8.48
CA ALA A 58 0.29 6.52 7.61
C ALA A 58 1.41 6.39 6.55
N SER A 59 2.59 5.94 6.96
CA SER A 59 3.71 5.72 6.02
C SER A 59 3.39 4.62 4.99
N HIS A 60 2.68 3.58 5.41
CA HIS A 60 2.22 2.50 4.53
C HIS A 60 1.25 3.04 3.47
N SER A 61 0.29 3.88 3.88
CA SER A 61 -0.59 4.62 2.98
C SER A 61 0.18 5.46 1.97
N PHE A 62 1.18 6.22 2.40
CA PHE A 62 1.99 7.03 1.49
C PHE A 62 2.74 6.17 0.47
N GLY A 63 3.23 4.98 0.85
CA GLY A 63 3.83 4.04 -0.09
C GLY A 63 2.86 3.59 -1.19
N ALA A 64 1.63 3.24 -0.82
CA ALA A 64 0.58 2.85 -1.78
C ALA A 64 0.16 4.02 -2.68
N MET A 65 0.02 5.22 -2.12
CA MET A 65 -0.31 6.44 -2.88
C MET A 65 0.82 6.82 -3.84
N LEU A 66 2.08 6.75 -3.41
CA LEU A 66 3.23 7.03 -4.25
C LEU A 66 3.26 6.10 -5.46
N PHE A 67 3.05 4.79 -5.25
CA PHE A 67 2.91 3.83 -6.34
C PHE A 67 1.80 4.26 -7.30
N GLY A 68 0.60 4.56 -6.78
CA GLY A 68 -0.55 4.94 -7.58
C GLY A 68 -0.33 6.23 -8.39
N LEU A 69 0.30 7.24 -7.81
CA LEU A 69 0.60 8.51 -8.49
C LEU A 69 1.69 8.34 -9.55
N VAL A 70 2.80 7.67 -9.23
CA VAL A 70 3.93 7.50 -10.16
C VAL A 70 3.54 6.57 -11.31
N TYR A 71 3.07 5.35 -11.03
CA TYR A 71 2.69 4.40 -12.08
C TYR A 71 1.43 4.84 -12.82
N GLY A 72 0.53 5.59 -12.16
CA GLY A 72 -0.64 6.18 -12.81
C GLY A 72 -0.23 7.25 -13.83
N GLN A 73 0.59 8.22 -13.42
CA GLN A 73 1.10 9.27 -14.31
C GLN A 73 1.88 8.68 -15.47
N LEU A 74 2.80 7.75 -15.19
CA LEU A 74 3.58 7.07 -16.22
C LEU A 74 2.67 6.28 -17.18
N ALA A 75 1.64 5.59 -16.69
CA ALA A 75 0.74 4.84 -17.55
C ALA A 75 -0.14 5.73 -18.44
N ILE A 76 -0.53 6.92 -17.99
CA ILE A 76 -1.45 7.81 -18.70
C ILE A 76 -0.69 8.74 -19.65
N VAL A 77 0.42 9.33 -19.20
CA VAL A 77 1.13 10.40 -19.92
C VAL A 77 2.41 9.91 -20.60
N HIS A 78 3.12 8.96 -19.99
CA HIS A 78 4.44 8.51 -20.45
C HIS A 78 4.47 6.98 -20.66
N SER A 79 3.42 6.45 -21.30
CA SER A 79 3.20 5.01 -21.40
C SER A 79 4.36 4.30 -22.12
N ASP A 80 4.88 4.88 -23.19
CA ASP A 80 6.03 4.32 -23.92
C ASP A 80 7.29 4.21 -23.05
N TRP A 81 7.53 5.19 -22.16
CA TRP A 81 8.66 5.13 -21.22
C TRP A 81 8.46 4.03 -20.19
N LEU A 82 7.25 3.89 -19.67
CA LEU A 82 6.93 2.84 -18.71
C LEU A 82 7.08 1.45 -19.31
N PHE A 83 6.46 1.21 -20.46
CA PHE A 83 6.48 -0.09 -21.12
C PHE A 83 7.81 -0.40 -21.81
N GLY A 84 8.61 0.62 -22.13
CA GLY A 84 9.97 0.47 -22.66
C GLY A 84 11.04 0.19 -21.60
N SER A 85 10.72 0.25 -20.30
CA SER A 85 11.67 0.08 -19.21
C SER A 85 11.39 -1.20 -18.40
N PRO A 86 12.10 -2.32 -18.67
CA PRO A 86 11.96 -3.54 -17.88
C PRO A 86 12.18 -3.30 -16.39
N TYR A 87 13.08 -2.40 -16.03
CA TYR A 87 13.34 -2.03 -14.63
C TYR A 87 12.09 -1.47 -13.94
N LEU A 88 11.42 -0.47 -14.52
CA LEU A 88 10.20 0.09 -13.95
C LEU A 88 9.10 -0.97 -13.86
N LEU A 89 8.98 -1.84 -14.86
CA LEU A 89 8.00 -2.91 -14.85
C LEU A 89 8.28 -3.95 -13.75
N SER A 90 9.54 -4.34 -13.56
CA SER A 90 9.96 -5.28 -12.52
C SER A 90 9.83 -4.71 -11.11
N VAL A 91 10.18 -3.44 -10.90
CA VAL A 91 10.03 -2.77 -9.60
C VAL A 91 8.55 -2.73 -9.18
N GLY A 92 7.66 -2.39 -10.12
CA GLY A 92 6.23 -2.32 -9.83
C GLY A 92 5.63 -3.69 -9.53
N LEU A 93 6.05 -4.71 -10.28
CA LEU A 93 5.65 -6.10 -10.04
C LEU A 93 6.16 -6.61 -8.68
N ALA A 94 7.43 -6.34 -8.35
CA ALA A 94 8.03 -6.74 -7.09
C ALA A 94 7.34 -6.07 -5.90
N MET A 95 7.00 -4.78 -6.00
CA MET A 95 6.27 -4.07 -4.96
C MET A 95 4.88 -4.68 -4.71
N LEU A 96 4.08 -4.88 -5.77
CA LEU A 96 2.75 -5.49 -5.64
C LEU A 96 2.83 -6.95 -5.15
N GLY A 97 3.80 -7.72 -5.63
CA GLY A 97 4.05 -9.09 -5.17
C GLY A 97 4.45 -9.15 -3.69
N GLY A 98 5.34 -8.26 -3.25
CA GLY A 98 5.72 -8.13 -1.84
C GLY A 98 4.52 -7.77 -0.95
N LEU A 99 3.70 -6.81 -1.39
CA LEU A 99 2.46 -6.45 -0.70
C LEU A 99 1.45 -7.61 -0.64
N LEU A 100 1.37 -8.45 -1.66
CA LEU A 100 0.53 -9.65 -1.63
C LEU A 100 1.01 -10.67 -0.59
N VAL A 101 2.32 -10.90 -0.50
CA VAL A 101 2.90 -11.82 0.48
C VAL A 101 2.62 -11.32 1.89
N VAL A 102 2.91 -10.04 2.17
CA VAL A 102 2.63 -9.43 3.48
C VAL A 102 1.13 -9.41 3.77
N GLY A 103 0.30 -9.06 2.78
CA GLY A 103 -1.15 -9.03 2.92
C GLY A 103 -1.77 -10.38 3.23
N LYS A 104 -1.21 -11.46 2.68
CA LYS A 104 -1.63 -12.83 2.98
C LYS A 104 -1.20 -13.28 4.38
N ALA A 105 0.01 -12.92 4.79
CA ALA A 105 0.62 -13.41 6.04
C ALA A 105 0.21 -12.60 7.28
N CYS A 106 0.01 -11.29 7.12
CA CYS A 106 -0.06 -10.36 8.24
C CYS A 106 -1.34 -9.52 8.30
N TRP A 107 -2.12 -9.44 7.21
CA TRP A 107 -3.29 -8.54 7.13
C TRP A 107 -4.61 -9.32 6.97
N PHE A 108 -5.71 -8.58 7.03
CA PHE A 108 -7.05 -9.11 6.80
C PHE A 108 -7.40 -9.15 5.31
N SER A 109 -8.48 -9.85 4.96
CA SER A 109 -8.78 -10.25 3.59
C SER A 109 -9.08 -9.11 2.62
N ILE A 110 -9.58 -7.95 3.11
CA ILE A 110 -9.97 -6.82 2.25
C ILE A 110 -8.76 -6.20 1.52
N PRO A 111 -7.70 -5.71 2.21
CA PRO A 111 -6.52 -5.18 1.52
C PRO A 111 -5.86 -6.23 0.63
N PHE A 112 -5.77 -7.50 1.08
CA PHE A 112 -5.22 -8.59 0.26
C PHE A 112 -5.96 -8.75 -1.08
N ARG A 113 -7.30 -8.79 -1.08
CA ARG A 113 -8.11 -8.90 -2.31
C ARG A 113 -7.94 -7.68 -3.21
N GLY A 114 -7.92 -6.48 -2.64
CA GLY A 114 -7.72 -5.24 -3.40
C GLY A 114 -6.35 -5.18 -4.08
N ILE A 115 -5.28 -5.57 -3.37
CA ILE A 115 -3.93 -5.67 -3.93
C ILE A 115 -3.88 -6.79 -4.99
N GLY A 116 -4.55 -7.92 -4.78
CA GLY A 116 -4.66 -9.00 -5.75
C GLY A 116 -5.31 -8.57 -7.05
N LEU A 117 -6.39 -7.78 -6.98
CA LEU A 117 -7.01 -7.19 -8.16
C LEU A 117 -6.06 -6.24 -8.87
N SER A 118 -5.37 -5.37 -8.13
CA SER A 118 -4.37 -4.48 -8.72
C SER A 118 -3.22 -5.24 -9.39
N PHE A 119 -2.70 -6.30 -8.76
CA PHE A 119 -1.67 -7.17 -9.31
C PHE A 119 -2.15 -7.85 -10.60
N ALA A 120 -3.38 -8.37 -10.62
CA ALA A 120 -3.98 -8.95 -11.82
C ALA A 120 -4.10 -7.92 -12.95
N CYS A 121 -4.56 -6.69 -12.66
CA CYS A 121 -4.60 -5.59 -13.64
C CYS A 121 -3.22 -5.15 -14.13
N TYR A 122 -2.19 -5.26 -13.28
CA TYR A 122 -0.81 -4.99 -13.65
C TYR A 122 -0.31 -6.04 -14.65
N VAL A 123 -0.41 -7.32 -14.30
CA VAL A 123 -0.01 -8.44 -15.16
C VAL A 123 -0.79 -8.45 -16.47
N ALA A 124 -2.10 -8.25 -16.43
CA ALA A 124 -2.91 -8.17 -17.65
C ALA A 124 -2.44 -7.07 -18.60
N ALA A 125 -1.97 -5.93 -18.08
CA ALA A 125 -1.43 -4.86 -18.91
C ALA A 125 -0.06 -5.20 -19.51
N LEU A 126 0.78 -5.96 -18.80
CA LEU A 126 2.03 -6.48 -19.38
C LEU A 126 1.73 -7.43 -20.53
N LEU A 127 0.81 -8.37 -20.32
CA LEU A 127 0.41 -9.35 -21.34
C LEU A 127 -0.22 -8.67 -22.56
N ALA A 128 -1.11 -7.70 -22.36
CA ALA A 128 -1.73 -6.95 -23.44
C ALA A 128 -0.72 -6.15 -24.27
N ARG A 129 0.36 -5.66 -23.65
CA ARG A 129 1.42 -4.95 -24.37
C ARG A 129 2.42 -5.89 -25.06
N ALA A 130 2.61 -7.09 -24.52
CA ALA A 130 3.46 -8.12 -25.13
C ALA A 130 2.76 -8.87 -26.28
N TRP A 131 1.45 -8.70 -26.42
CA TRP A 131 0.67 -9.26 -27.52
C TRP A 131 0.98 -8.50 -28.83
N PRO A 132 1.33 -9.20 -29.92
CA PRO A 132 1.68 -8.59 -31.21
C PRO A 132 0.50 -7.89 -31.90
#